data_AF-A0A0C2F497-F1
#
_entry.id   AF-A0A0C2F497-F1
#
_cell.length_a   1.000
_cell.length_b   1.000
_cell.length_c   1.000
_cell.angle_alpha   90.00
_cell.angle_beta   90.00
_cell.angle_gamma   90.00
#
_symmetry.space_group_name_H-M   'P 1'
#
loop_
_entity.id
_entity.type
_entity.pdbx_description
1 polymer ?
#
loop_
_entity_poly.entity_id
_entity_poly.type
_entity_poly.pdbx_seq_one_letter_code
_entity_poly.pdbx_strand_id
1 'polypeptide(L)'
;MANELYTRTNQKIFYAGLALEALGKAEESRAMNALALIQAEREAAVFHLYGALLGLCHEIAGFYRLPQAAAPRAELLLTREVLEAIAIPEMAELVELAQSPQTWLARLISAHAALYLPPQAPRKVKGDVLQPLIVAVSLDEEEAPELGREELESWRQNLKGLAIRFRDGLSEC
;
A
#
# COMPACT_ATOMS: atom_id res chain seq x y z
N MET A 1 27.57 1.17 -1.43
CA MET A 1 26.39 1.98 -1.06
C MET A 1 25.30 2.01 -2.14
N ALA A 2 25.52 2.49 -3.39
CA ALA A 2 24.42 2.59 -4.38
C ALA A 2 23.83 1.25 -4.93
N ASN A 3 24.43 0.11 -4.60
CA ASN A 3 24.01 -1.22 -5.11
C ASN A 3 23.46 -2.14 -4.01
N GLU A 4 23.29 -1.66 -2.78
CA GLU A 4 22.73 -2.46 -1.68
C GLU A 4 21.20 -2.45 -1.74
N LEU A 5 20.57 -3.62 -1.62
CA LEU A 5 19.13 -3.82 -1.81
C LEU A 5 18.28 -2.86 -0.94
N TYR A 6 18.74 -2.54 0.27
CA TYR A 6 18.05 -1.63 1.18
C TYR A 6 17.94 -0.19 0.68
N THR A 7 18.81 0.21 -0.26
CA THR A 7 18.81 1.55 -0.84
C THR A 7 17.48 1.84 -1.52
N ARG A 8 16.91 0.83 -2.21
CA ARG A 8 15.66 1.00 -2.95
C ARG A 8 14.46 1.16 -2.00
N THR A 9 14.40 0.37 -0.94
CA THR A 9 13.37 0.47 0.10
C THR A 9 13.38 1.84 0.76
N ASN A 10 14.55 2.30 1.19
CA ASN A 10 14.70 3.61 1.84
C ASN A 10 14.31 4.76 0.90
N GLN A 11 14.73 4.70 -0.37
CA GLN A 11 14.36 5.68 -1.39
C GLN A 11 12.84 5.72 -1.59
N LYS A 12 12.17 4.57 -1.65
CA LYS A 12 10.72 4.49 -1.84
C LYS A 12 9.94 5.00 -0.61
N ILE A 13 10.39 4.69 0.61
CA ILE A 13 9.82 5.27 1.84
C ILE A 13 9.97 6.79 1.85
N PHE A 14 11.12 7.31 1.41
CA PHE A 14 11.34 8.75 1.30
C PHE A 14 10.41 9.40 0.28
N TYR A 15 10.28 8.84 -0.92
CA TYR A 15 9.38 9.36 -1.95
C TYR A 15 7.91 9.32 -1.55
N ALA A 16 7.47 8.29 -0.82
CA ALA A 16 6.14 8.28 -0.23
C ALA A 16 5.93 9.46 0.73
N GLY A 17 6.96 9.83 1.51
CA GLY A 17 6.91 11.00 2.38
C GLY A 17 6.78 12.32 1.61
N LEU A 18 7.47 12.47 0.48
CA LEU A 18 7.35 13.65 -0.38
C LEU A 18 5.93 13.78 -0.95
N ALA A 19 5.36 12.67 -1.44
CA ALA A 19 3.98 12.64 -1.94
C ALA A 19 2.97 13.01 -0.83
N LEU A 20 3.15 12.51 0.40
CA LEU A 20 2.28 12.84 1.52
C LEU A 20 2.40 14.30 2.00
N GLU A 21 3.57 14.90 1.86
CA GLU A 21 3.75 16.34 2.10
C GLU A 21 3.02 17.17 1.03
N ALA A 22 3.16 16.78 -0.25
CA ALA A 22 2.46 17.43 -1.35
C ALA A 22 0.93 17.27 -1.25
N LEU A 23 0.46 16.09 -0.85
CA LEU A 23 -0.95 15.82 -0.56
C LEU A 23 -1.50 16.78 0.50
N GLY A 24 -0.80 16.94 1.64
CA GLY A 24 -1.22 17.87 2.68
C GLY A 24 -1.31 19.32 2.20
N LYS A 25 -0.36 19.76 1.38
CA LYS A 25 -0.41 21.09 0.75
C LYS A 25 -1.59 21.23 -0.22
N ALA A 26 -1.94 20.16 -0.93
CA ALA A 26 -3.06 20.15 -1.85
C ALA A 26 -4.41 20.18 -1.11
N GLU A 27 -4.53 19.47 0.02
CA GLU A 27 -5.70 19.48 0.91
C GLU A 27 -5.99 20.88 1.50
N GLU A 28 -4.94 21.64 1.83
CA GLU A 28 -5.06 23.02 2.33
C GLU A 28 -5.25 24.06 1.21
N SER A 29 -5.04 23.66 -0.04
CA SER A 29 -5.06 24.57 -1.19
C SER A 29 -6.47 24.95 -1.61
N ARG A 30 -6.65 26.22 -1.96
CA ARG A 30 -7.87 26.74 -2.61
C ARG A 30 -7.72 26.87 -4.12
N ALA A 31 -6.64 26.33 -4.70
CA ALA A 31 -6.42 26.39 -6.13
C ALA A 31 -7.47 25.57 -6.88
N MET A 32 -7.82 26.01 -8.09
CA MET A 32 -8.84 25.35 -8.94
C MET A 32 -8.48 23.88 -9.27
N ASN A 33 -7.18 23.53 -9.20
CA ASN A 33 -6.67 22.18 -9.46
C ASN A 33 -6.43 21.35 -8.17
N ALA A 34 -6.86 21.82 -6.99
CA ALA A 34 -6.60 21.14 -5.72
C ALA A 34 -7.06 19.67 -5.72
N LEU A 35 -8.25 19.38 -6.25
CA LEU A 35 -8.78 18.00 -6.33
C LEU A 35 -7.91 17.08 -7.18
N ALA A 36 -7.41 17.58 -8.32
CA ALA A 36 -6.53 16.80 -9.18
C ALA A 36 -5.17 16.53 -8.51
N LEU A 37 -4.65 17.52 -7.77
CA LEU A 37 -3.41 17.36 -7.01
C LEU A 37 -3.59 16.38 -5.84
N ILE A 38 -4.70 16.46 -5.10
CA ILE A 38 -5.03 15.52 -4.03
C ILE A 38 -5.00 14.08 -4.57
N GLN A 39 -5.71 13.82 -5.67
CA GLN A 39 -5.76 12.49 -6.26
C GLN A 39 -4.38 12.03 -6.77
N ALA A 40 -3.66 12.90 -7.49
CA ALA A 40 -2.34 12.56 -8.02
C ALA A 40 -1.33 12.20 -6.92
N GLU A 41 -1.28 12.99 -5.85
CA GLU A 41 -0.34 12.76 -4.75
C GLU A 41 -0.75 11.55 -3.89
N ARG A 42 -2.06 11.27 -3.76
CA ARG A 42 -2.56 10.04 -3.13
C ARG A 42 -2.11 8.79 -3.89
N GLU A 43 -2.29 8.78 -5.21
CA GLU A 43 -1.84 7.67 -6.06
C GLU A 43 -0.31 7.51 -6.01
N ALA A 44 0.43 8.63 -6.04
CA ALA A 44 1.89 8.62 -5.91
C ALA A 44 2.34 8.02 -4.58
N ALA A 45 1.69 8.40 -3.46
CA ALA A 45 1.99 7.83 -2.14
C ALA A 45 1.77 6.32 -2.12
N VAL A 46 0.63 5.82 -2.62
CA VAL A 46 0.33 4.38 -2.73
C VAL A 46 1.38 3.66 -3.59
N PHE A 47 1.72 4.21 -4.75
CA PHE A 47 2.73 3.66 -5.65
C PHE A 47 4.11 3.56 -4.99
N HIS A 48 4.51 4.59 -4.25
CA HIS A 48 5.79 4.60 -3.57
C HIS A 48 5.82 3.65 -2.36
N LEU A 49 4.73 3.55 -1.58
CA LEU A 49 4.60 2.60 -0.48
C LEU A 49 4.67 1.14 -0.95
N TYR A 50 3.94 0.80 -2.03
CA TYR A 50 4.06 -0.54 -2.63
C TYR A 50 5.49 -0.81 -3.12
N GLY A 51 6.13 0.19 -3.74
CA GLY A 51 7.53 0.07 -4.16
C GLY A 51 8.50 -0.16 -2.99
N ALA A 52 8.23 0.40 -1.82
CA ALA A 52 9.00 0.16 -0.61
C ALA A 52 8.77 -1.26 -0.05
N LEU A 53 7.52 -1.75 -0.06
CA LEU A 53 7.20 -3.13 0.30
C LEU A 53 7.95 -4.12 -0.59
N LEU A 54 7.91 -3.91 -1.92
CA LEU A 54 8.63 -4.76 -2.87
C LEU A 54 10.15 -4.74 -2.61
N GLY A 55 10.72 -3.56 -2.35
CA GLY A 55 12.12 -3.43 -1.97
C GLY A 55 12.47 -4.22 -0.71
N LEU A 56 11.62 -4.14 0.33
CA LEU A 56 11.81 -4.90 1.57
C LEU A 56 11.74 -6.42 1.32
N CYS A 57 10.81 -6.87 0.47
CA CYS A 57 10.73 -8.28 0.08
C CYS A 57 12.00 -8.73 -0.66
N HIS A 58 12.58 -7.87 -1.52
CA HIS A 58 13.87 -8.16 -2.18
C HIS A 58 15.04 -8.21 -1.20
N GLU A 59 15.09 -7.33 -0.20
CA GLU A 59 16.10 -7.39 0.86
C GLU A 59 16.09 -8.76 1.57
N ILE A 60 14.92 -9.16 2.07
CA ILE A 60 14.74 -10.43 2.80
C ILE A 60 15.06 -11.60 1.88
N ALA A 61 14.45 -11.65 0.69
CA ALA A 61 14.65 -12.74 -0.25
C ALA A 61 16.11 -12.84 -0.73
N GLY A 62 16.79 -11.70 -0.89
CA GLY A 62 18.20 -11.65 -1.24
C GLY A 62 19.11 -12.15 -0.12
N PHE A 63 18.82 -11.76 1.13
CA PHE A 63 19.56 -12.24 2.31
C PHE A 63 19.50 -13.77 2.43
N TYR A 64 18.30 -14.34 2.34
CA TYR A 64 18.07 -15.79 2.42
C TYR A 64 18.30 -16.53 1.09
N ARG A 65 18.75 -15.83 0.02
CA ARG A 65 19.05 -16.38 -1.31
C ARG A 65 17.90 -17.17 -1.93
N LEU A 66 16.68 -16.67 -1.78
CA LEU A 66 15.50 -17.29 -2.38
C LEU A 66 15.61 -17.30 -3.93
N PRO A 67 15.19 -18.37 -4.62
CA PRO A 67 15.22 -18.43 -6.09
C PRO A 67 14.49 -17.26 -6.78
N GLN A 68 13.44 -16.77 -6.16
CA GLN A 68 12.58 -15.69 -6.63
C GLN A 68 12.96 -14.30 -6.08
N ALA A 69 14.18 -14.11 -5.56
CA ALA A 69 14.63 -12.85 -4.97
C ALA A 69 14.53 -11.61 -5.90
N ALA A 70 14.43 -11.82 -7.22
CA ALA A 70 14.23 -10.78 -8.22
C ALA A 70 12.78 -10.66 -8.72
N ALA A 71 11.79 -11.20 -8.00
CA ALA A 71 10.41 -11.18 -8.42
C ALA A 71 9.91 -9.74 -8.67
N PRO A 72 9.19 -9.45 -9.77
CA PRO A 72 8.79 -8.09 -10.11
C PRO A 72 7.61 -7.55 -9.27
N ARG A 73 7.00 -8.39 -8.43
CA ARG A 73 5.80 -8.09 -7.64
C ARG A 73 5.93 -8.71 -6.26
N ALA A 74 5.47 -7.99 -5.23
CA ALA A 74 5.55 -8.45 -3.85
C ALA A 74 4.72 -9.72 -3.63
N GLU A 75 3.57 -9.81 -4.29
CA GLU A 75 2.61 -10.91 -4.22
C GLU A 75 3.18 -12.24 -4.75
N LEU A 76 4.27 -12.22 -5.52
CA LEU A 76 4.99 -13.44 -5.94
C LEU A 76 5.94 -13.97 -4.85
N LEU A 77 6.29 -13.13 -3.87
CA LEU A 77 7.10 -13.48 -2.70
C LEU A 77 6.21 -13.75 -1.48
N LEU A 78 5.10 -13.01 -1.35
CA LEU A 78 4.17 -13.09 -0.23
C LEU A 78 3.12 -14.19 -0.42
N THR A 79 3.57 -15.42 -0.61
CA THR A 79 2.70 -16.59 -0.81
C THR A 79 2.88 -17.62 0.31
N ARG A 80 1.88 -18.48 0.49
CA ARG A 80 1.93 -19.53 1.52
C ARG A 80 3.01 -20.58 1.19
N GLU A 81 3.21 -20.83 -0.10
CA GLU A 81 4.23 -21.74 -0.61
C GLU A 81 5.64 -21.31 -0.22
N VAL A 82 5.90 -19.99 -0.19
CA VAL A 82 7.19 -19.44 0.26
C VAL A 82 7.40 -19.67 1.76
N LEU A 83 6.35 -19.56 2.57
CA LEU A 83 6.43 -19.86 4.01
C LEU A 83 6.69 -21.33 4.28
N GLU A 84 6.04 -22.21 3.53
CA GLU A 84 6.17 -23.66 3.70
C GLU A 84 7.53 -24.17 3.22
N ALA A 85 8.19 -23.45 2.30
CA ALA A 85 9.49 -23.84 1.75
C ALA A 85 10.67 -23.54 2.69
N ILE A 86 10.71 -22.37 3.33
CA ILE A 86 11.80 -21.96 4.23
C ILE A 86 11.22 -21.15 5.40
N ALA A 87 11.55 -21.53 6.63
CA ALA A 87 11.16 -20.80 7.83
C ALA A 87 11.93 -19.48 7.94
N ILE A 88 11.38 -18.43 7.32
CA ILE A 88 11.90 -17.06 7.38
C ILE A 88 10.91 -16.23 8.20
N PRO A 89 11.24 -15.85 9.45
CA PRO A 89 10.32 -15.15 10.34
C PRO A 89 9.79 -13.82 9.76
N GLU A 90 10.66 -13.03 9.12
CA GLU A 90 10.30 -11.74 8.53
C GLU A 90 9.30 -11.90 7.38
N MET A 91 9.48 -12.95 6.57
CA MET A 91 8.59 -13.26 5.45
C MET A 91 7.26 -13.82 5.95
N ALA A 92 7.27 -14.66 6.99
CA ALA A 92 6.06 -15.16 7.65
C ALA A 92 5.16 -14.03 8.12
N GLU A 93 5.72 -13.04 8.81
CA GLU A 93 4.96 -11.89 9.28
C GLU A 93 4.36 -11.07 8.12
N LEU A 94 5.13 -10.80 7.06
CA LEU A 94 4.62 -10.07 5.89
C LEU A 94 3.49 -10.83 5.17
N VAL A 95 3.58 -12.15 5.10
CA VAL A 95 2.54 -12.99 4.49
C VAL A 95 1.28 -12.99 5.34
N GLU A 96 1.37 -13.13 6.66
CA GLU A 96 0.22 -13.06 7.56
C GLU A 96 -0.51 -11.72 7.44
N LEU A 97 0.26 -10.62 7.40
CA LEU A 97 -0.27 -9.30 7.18
C LEU A 97 -0.97 -9.22 5.81
N ALA A 98 -0.32 -9.65 4.72
CA ALA A 98 -0.87 -9.56 3.37
C ALA A 98 -2.13 -10.41 3.15
N GLN A 99 -2.27 -11.55 3.84
CA GLN A 99 -3.42 -12.45 3.70
C GLN A 99 -4.63 -12.04 4.54
N SER A 100 -4.46 -11.10 5.47
CA SER A 100 -5.52 -10.63 6.37
C SER A 100 -6.12 -9.33 5.83
N PRO A 101 -7.33 -9.31 5.23
CA PRO A 101 -7.84 -8.15 4.46
C PRO A 101 -7.97 -6.84 5.25
N GLN A 102 -8.07 -6.93 6.57
CA GLN A 102 -8.22 -5.78 7.46
C GLN A 102 -6.89 -5.11 7.82
N THR A 103 -5.76 -5.73 7.48
CA THR A 103 -4.45 -5.15 7.79
C THR A 103 -4.15 -4.00 6.83
N TRP A 104 -3.30 -3.09 7.30
CA TRP A 104 -2.78 -2.03 6.46
C TRP A 104 -2.05 -2.56 5.21
N LEU A 105 -1.39 -3.71 5.31
CA LEU A 105 -0.60 -4.28 4.21
C LEU A 105 -1.51 -4.84 3.11
N ALA A 106 -2.54 -5.61 3.47
CA ALA A 106 -3.50 -6.11 2.50
C ALA A 106 -4.25 -4.96 1.81
N ARG A 107 -4.60 -3.92 2.57
CA ARG A 107 -5.21 -2.69 2.03
C ARG A 107 -4.28 -1.93 1.11
N LEU A 108 -2.98 -1.82 1.43
CA LEU A 108 -1.97 -1.22 0.55
C LEU A 108 -1.85 -1.98 -0.78
N ILE A 109 -1.77 -3.31 -0.73
CA ILE A 109 -1.71 -4.15 -1.94
C ILE A 109 -2.96 -3.95 -2.81
N SER A 110 -4.13 -3.97 -2.18
CA SER A 110 -5.42 -3.71 -2.86
C SER A 110 -5.48 -2.31 -3.48
N ALA A 111 -5.08 -1.28 -2.72
CA ALA A 111 -5.05 0.11 -3.20
C ALA A 111 -4.09 0.29 -4.38
N HIS A 112 -2.91 -0.35 -4.33
CA HIS A 112 -1.97 -0.33 -5.45
C HIS A 112 -2.54 -1.04 -6.68
N ALA A 113 -3.19 -2.20 -6.50
CA ALA A 113 -3.84 -2.91 -7.61
C ALA A 113 -4.95 -2.07 -8.25
N ALA A 114 -5.69 -1.30 -7.44
CA ALA A 114 -6.77 -0.43 -7.91
C ALA A 114 -6.29 0.70 -8.84
N LEU A 115 -5.02 1.14 -8.76
CA LEU A 115 -4.43 2.16 -9.64
C LEU A 115 -4.46 1.76 -11.13
N TYR A 116 -4.54 0.46 -11.42
CA TYR A 116 -4.52 -0.07 -12.77
C TYR A 116 -5.91 -0.45 -13.29
N LEU A 117 -6.95 -0.23 -12.49
CA LEU A 117 -8.33 -0.49 -12.91
C LEU A 117 -8.86 0.68 -13.75
N PRO A 118 -9.71 0.42 -14.75
CA PRO A 118 -10.40 1.49 -15.45
C PRO A 118 -11.33 2.24 -14.49
N PRO A 119 -11.72 3.49 -14.80
CA PRO A 119 -12.71 4.23 -14.03
C PRO A 119 -13.94 3.36 -13.76
N GLN A 120 -14.25 3.15 -12.48
CA GLN A 120 -15.39 2.35 -12.06
C GLN A 120 -16.59 3.28 -11.88
N ALA A 121 -17.76 2.86 -12.37
CA ALA A 121 -18.99 3.57 -12.05
C ALA A 121 -19.25 3.47 -10.53
N PRO A 122 -19.78 4.52 -9.89
CA PRO A 122 -20.15 4.47 -8.48
C PRO A 122 -21.08 3.27 -8.24
N ARG A 123 -20.78 2.51 -7.19
CA ARG A 123 -21.47 1.26 -6.89
C ARG A 123 -22.89 1.57 -6.45
N LYS A 124 -23.84 1.55 -7.38
CA LYS A 124 -25.27 1.68 -7.05
C LYS A 124 -25.66 0.56 -6.10
N VAL A 125 -25.91 0.88 -4.84
CA VAL A 125 -26.57 -0.03 -3.92
C VAL A 125 -27.95 -0.33 -4.54
N LYS A 126 -28.24 -1.60 -4.79
CA LYS A 126 -29.56 -1.99 -5.30
C LYS A 126 -30.58 -1.64 -4.21
N GLY A 127 -31.30 -0.54 -4.40
CA GLY A 127 -32.48 -0.23 -3.61
C GLY A 127 -33.50 -1.36 -3.73
N ASP A 128 -34.13 -1.69 -2.62
CA ASP A 128 -35.18 -2.70 -2.55
C ASP A 128 -36.33 -2.32 -3.51
N VAL A 129 -36.64 -3.22 -4.46
CA VAL A 129 -37.61 -3.00 -5.55
C VAL A 129 -39.05 -2.89 -5.03
N LEU A 130 -39.28 -3.21 -3.75
CA LEU A 130 -40.60 -3.23 -3.12
C LEU A 130 -40.99 -1.91 -2.41
N GLN A 131 -40.17 -0.86 -2.45
CA GLN A 131 -40.51 0.42 -1.83
C GLN A 131 -41.30 1.34 -2.79
N PRO A 132 -42.38 2.02 -2.35
CA PRO A 132 -43.19 2.88 -3.19
C PRO A 132 -42.39 4.09 -3.70
N LEU A 133 -42.64 4.45 -4.97
CA LEU A 133 -41.97 5.41 -5.86
C LEU A 133 -41.86 6.87 -5.36
N ILE A 134 -41.25 7.08 -4.19
CA ILE A 134 -40.63 8.34 -3.83
C ILE A 134 -39.16 8.04 -3.64
N VAL A 135 -38.38 8.30 -4.68
CA VAL A 135 -36.91 8.28 -4.58
C VAL A 135 -36.51 9.52 -3.77
N ALA A 136 -36.50 9.38 -2.44
CA ALA A 136 -35.68 10.25 -1.62
C ALA A 136 -34.23 9.93 -2.00
N VAL A 137 -33.65 10.74 -2.87
CA VAL A 137 -32.21 10.70 -3.13
C VAL A 137 -31.56 11.10 -1.82
N SER A 138 -31.05 10.12 -1.08
CA SER A 138 -30.12 10.39 0.01
C SER A 138 -28.91 11.07 -0.63
N LEU A 139 -28.70 12.35 -0.35
CA LEU A 139 -27.46 13.07 -0.71
C LEU A 139 -26.26 12.55 0.10
N ASP A 140 -26.53 11.67 1.08
CA ASP A 140 -25.55 10.94 1.86
C ASP A 140 -25.12 9.64 1.15
N GLU A 141 -24.84 9.70 -0.15
CA GLU A 141 -24.00 8.67 -0.77
C GLU A 141 -22.58 8.86 -0.19
N GLU A 142 -22.32 8.28 0.99
CA GLU A 142 -20.96 8.11 1.49
C GLU A 142 -20.21 7.25 0.46
N GLU A 143 -19.58 7.92 -0.51
CA GLU A 143 -18.42 7.37 -1.22
C GLU A 143 -17.54 6.72 -0.15
N ALA A 144 -17.19 5.45 -0.36
CA ALA A 144 -16.31 4.75 0.57
C ALA A 144 -15.12 5.68 0.86
N PRO A 145 -14.83 5.98 2.15
CA PRO A 145 -13.98 7.09 2.49
C PRO A 145 -12.66 6.96 1.73
N GLU A 146 -12.37 7.96 0.91
CA GLU A 146 -11.14 7.99 0.14
C GLU A 146 -9.95 7.86 1.09
N LEU A 147 -8.92 7.16 0.65
CA LEU A 147 -7.75 6.89 1.47
C LEU A 147 -7.09 8.21 1.90
N GLY A 148 -7.20 8.51 3.19
CA GLY A 148 -6.76 9.77 3.76
C GLY A 148 -5.25 9.83 3.95
N ARG A 149 -4.71 11.06 3.99
CA ARG A 149 -3.29 11.31 4.24
C ARG A 149 -2.78 10.69 5.53
N GLU A 150 -3.54 10.80 6.63
CA GLU A 150 -3.15 10.24 7.94
C GLU A 150 -3.02 8.72 7.91
N GLU A 151 -3.93 8.06 7.19
CA GLU A 151 -3.88 6.61 7.02
C GLU A 151 -2.66 6.18 6.20
N LEU A 152 -2.37 6.86 5.09
CA LEU A 152 -1.17 6.59 4.29
C LEU A 152 0.13 6.86 5.07
N GLU A 153 0.18 7.91 5.90
CA GLU A 153 1.34 8.16 6.75
C GLU A 153 1.48 7.08 7.84
N SER A 154 0.38 6.59 8.41
CA SER A 154 0.40 5.43 9.31
C SER A 154 0.99 4.20 8.62
N TRP A 155 0.58 3.92 7.37
CA TRP A 155 1.14 2.82 6.59
C TRP A 155 2.63 2.99 6.33
N ARG A 156 3.06 4.23 6.04
CA ARG A 156 4.48 4.57 5.86
C ARG A 156 5.30 4.30 7.13
N GLN A 157 4.78 4.70 8.30
CA GLN A 157 5.46 4.46 9.57
C GLN A 157 5.49 2.97 9.93
N ASN A 158 4.40 2.22 9.70
CA ASN A 158 4.38 0.78 9.89
C ASN A 158 5.43 0.08 9.01
N LEU A 159 5.49 0.42 7.72
CA LEU A 159 6.47 -0.16 6.80
C LEU A 159 7.92 0.21 7.17
N LYS A 160 8.16 1.45 7.59
CA LYS A 160 9.47 1.88 8.10
C LYS A 160 9.86 1.10 9.36
N GLY A 161 8.92 0.89 10.29
CA GLY A 161 9.11 0.10 11.50
C GLY A 161 9.46 -1.35 11.19
N LEU A 162 8.75 -1.99 10.25
CA LEU A 162 9.08 -3.33 9.77
C LEU A 162 10.49 -3.39 9.16
N ALA A 163 10.83 -2.44 8.28
CA ALA A 163 12.14 -2.42 7.63
C ALA A 163 13.29 -2.31 8.65
N ILE A 164 13.16 -1.48 9.68
CA ILE A 164 14.17 -1.37 10.75
C ILE A 164 14.27 -2.70 11.51
N ARG A 165 13.15 -3.18 12.05
CA ARG A 165 13.13 -4.38 12.90
C ARG A 165 13.63 -5.63 12.16
N PHE A 166 13.26 -5.80 10.89
CA PHE A 166 13.73 -6.92 10.08
C PHE A 166 15.24 -6.83 9.83
N ARG A 167 15.78 -5.63 9.50
CA ARG A 167 17.22 -5.47 9.30
C ARG A 167 18.03 -5.76 10.56
N ASP A 168 17.51 -5.38 11.73
CA ASP A 168 18.12 -5.70 13.01
C ASP A 168 18.17 -7.23 13.19
N GLY A 169 17.05 -7.94 12.98
CA GLY A 169 17.00 -9.40 13.03
C GLY A 169 17.93 -10.11 12.03
N LEU A 170 18.05 -9.58 10.81
CA LEU A 170 18.97 -10.10 9.79
C LEU A 170 20.44 -9.87 10.14
N SER A 171 20.75 -8.84 10.94
CA SER A 171 22.13 -8.51 11.35
C SER A 171 22.58 -9.28 12.59
N GLU A 172 21.63 -9.82 13.36
CA GLU A 172 21.88 -10.60 14.58
C GLU A 172 22.12 -12.10 14.32
N CYS A 173 21.97 -12.57 13.08
CA CYS A 173 22.18 -13.97 12.65
C CYS A 173 23.56 -14.19 12.00
#